data_AF-A0A9Q0NV85-F1
#
_entry.id   AF-A0A9Q0NV85-F1
#
_cell.length_a   1.000
_cell.length_b   1.000
_cell.length_c   1.000
_cell.angle_alpha   90.00
_cell.angle_beta   90.00
_cell.angle_gamma   90.00
#
_symmetry.space_group_name_H-M   'P 1'
#
loop_
_entity.id
_entity.type
_entity.pdbx_description
1 polymer ?
#
loop_
_entity_poly.entity_id
_entity_poly.type
_entity_poly.pdbx_seq_one_letter_code
_entity_poly.pdbx_strand_id
1 'polypeptide(L)'
;MRGQVNLKDAVDGTITFHDKARNRVYKLNNQTAKLFVRPRGWHLPEAHILIDGEPATGCLVDFGLYFYHNHAAFRRTQGAGLGPFFYLPKMENSREAKIWNCVFEKAEKTAGIERGSIRATVLIETLPAVFQMNEILYELRDHSVGLNCGRWDYIFSYVKTFQAHRDRLLPDRVQVGMTQHFMKSYSDLLIWTCHRRGVHAMGGMAAQIPIRDDPEANNAALELVRKDKLREVRAGHDGTWAAHPGLVPVCMEIFSDNMGDTPNQIQSMKREDASAITEEDLLQRPRGSRSLDGLRLNTRVGIQYLAAWLTGAGSVPLYNLMEDAATAEISRVQNWQWLKYGAELDGDGLGVRVNNDLFGKVVEEEMCRIEREAGKEKFRRGNVQGGLQDLRKTMHSTYTG
;
A
#
# COMPACT_ATOMS: atom_id res chain seq x y z
N MET A 1 17.02 11.59 3.33
CA MET A 1 18.33 11.78 2.67
C MET A 1 18.92 10.53 2.01
N ARG A 2 19.29 9.46 2.74
CA ARG A 2 19.94 8.26 2.12
C ARG A 2 19.18 7.67 0.92
N GLY A 3 17.84 7.62 1.00
CA GLY A 3 17.00 7.17 -0.12
C GLY A 3 17.20 7.99 -1.40
N GLN A 4 17.34 9.31 -1.29
CA GLN A 4 17.55 10.17 -2.46
C GLN A 4 18.93 9.94 -3.10
N VAL A 5 19.97 9.70 -2.29
CA VAL A 5 21.31 9.32 -2.79
C VAL A 5 21.24 8.00 -3.55
N ASN A 6 20.59 6.99 -2.95
CA ASN A 6 20.42 5.68 -3.58
C ASN A 6 19.68 5.79 -4.93
N LEU A 7 18.59 6.58 -4.98
CA LEU A 7 17.82 6.76 -6.22
C LEU A 7 18.63 7.49 -7.29
N LYS A 8 19.41 8.51 -6.92
CA LYS A 8 20.31 9.20 -7.84
C LYS A 8 21.35 8.24 -8.41
N ASP A 9 22.03 7.48 -7.56
CA ASP A 9 23.05 6.51 -8.00
C ASP A 9 22.42 5.38 -8.85
N ALA A 10 21.16 5.01 -8.58
CA ALA A 10 20.44 4.04 -9.40
C ALA A 10 20.11 4.60 -10.80
N VAL A 11 19.71 5.87 -10.90
CA VAL A 11 19.47 6.56 -12.17
C VAL A 11 20.77 6.75 -12.96
N ASP A 12 21.87 7.06 -12.28
CA ASP A 12 23.20 7.18 -12.86
C ASP A 12 23.84 5.82 -13.23
N GLY A 13 23.22 4.70 -12.82
CA GLY A 13 23.71 3.35 -13.09
C GLY A 13 24.90 2.92 -12.21
N THR A 14 25.20 3.67 -11.14
CA THR A 14 26.40 3.51 -10.30
C THR A 14 26.13 2.89 -8.93
N ILE A 15 24.87 2.68 -8.56
CA ILE A 15 24.51 2.13 -7.25
C ILE A 15 25.14 0.74 -7.03
N THR A 16 25.81 0.58 -5.89
CA THR A 16 26.36 -0.71 -5.45
C THR A 16 26.16 -0.90 -3.95
N PHE A 17 26.13 -2.16 -3.50
CA PHE A 17 26.04 -2.49 -2.07
C PHE A 17 26.99 -3.64 -1.72
N HIS A 18 27.80 -3.47 -0.69
CA HIS A 18 28.66 -4.52 -0.16
C HIS A 18 28.08 -5.07 1.15
N ASP A 19 27.52 -6.27 1.08
CA ASP A 19 27.14 -7.04 2.25
C ASP A 19 28.42 -7.60 2.89
N LYS A 20 28.92 -6.91 3.92
CA LYS A 20 30.12 -7.30 4.64
C LYS A 20 29.98 -8.65 5.37
N ALA A 21 28.78 -8.97 5.85
CA ALA A 21 28.54 -10.20 6.61
C ALA A 21 28.63 -11.43 5.71
N ARG A 22 28.19 -11.32 4.45
CA ARG A 22 28.28 -12.39 3.44
C ARG A 22 29.45 -12.22 2.48
N ASN A 23 30.23 -11.17 2.65
CA ASN A 23 31.28 -10.72 1.73
C ASN A 23 30.83 -10.71 0.25
N ARG A 24 29.65 -10.14 -0.02
CA ARG A 24 29.05 -10.12 -1.36
C ARG A 24 28.80 -8.70 -1.85
N VAL A 25 29.17 -8.42 -3.10
CA VAL A 25 28.90 -7.14 -3.77
C VAL A 25 27.70 -7.29 -4.70
N TYR A 26 26.76 -6.36 -4.58
CA TYR A 26 25.57 -6.24 -5.42
C TYR A 26 25.72 -5.03 -6.34
N LYS A 27 25.37 -5.22 -7.62
CA LYS A 27 25.39 -4.19 -8.68
C LYS A 27 24.14 -4.35 -9.55
N LEU A 28 23.85 -3.34 -10.36
CA LEU A 28 22.78 -3.41 -11.35
C LEU A 28 23.11 -4.40 -12.46
N ASN A 29 22.06 -5.05 -12.98
CA ASN A 29 22.12 -5.80 -14.24
C ASN A 29 22.14 -4.82 -15.43
N ASN A 30 22.45 -5.33 -16.63
CA ASN A 30 22.43 -4.53 -17.87
C ASN A 30 21.03 -4.00 -18.21
N GLN A 31 20.00 -4.77 -17.89
CA GLN A 31 18.60 -4.36 -18.03
C GLN A 31 17.94 -4.38 -16.66
N THR A 32 17.30 -3.25 -16.32
CA THR A 32 16.66 -3.03 -15.03
C THR A 32 15.19 -2.72 -15.21
N ALA A 33 14.41 -2.92 -14.15
CA ALA A 33 13.03 -2.48 -14.10
C ALA A 33 12.95 -0.95 -14.23
N LYS A 34 11.82 -0.44 -14.74
CA LYS A 34 11.53 0.99 -14.66
C LYS A 34 11.41 1.40 -13.19
N LEU A 35 11.99 2.56 -12.86
CA LEU A 35 11.98 3.10 -11.50
C LEU A 35 10.81 4.07 -11.36
N PHE A 36 9.90 3.77 -10.42
CA PHE A 36 8.86 4.68 -9.97
C PHE A 36 9.13 5.05 -8.51
N VAL A 37 8.94 6.32 -8.17
CA VAL A 37 9.10 6.81 -6.79
C VAL A 37 7.74 7.10 -6.17
N ARG A 38 7.48 6.52 -4.99
CA ARG A 38 6.28 6.81 -4.20
C ARG A 38 6.64 7.82 -3.10
N PRO A 39 6.37 9.13 -3.27
CA PRO A 39 6.53 10.10 -2.19
C PRO A 39 5.58 9.79 -1.02
N ARG A 40 5.82 10.45 0.12
CA ARG A 40 4.83 10.53 1.21
C ARG A 40 3.48 11.06 0.72
N GLY A 41 2.41 10.83 1.49
CA GLY A 41 1.09 11.43 1.24
C GLY A 41 1.01 12.88 1.74
N TRP A 42 -0.02 13.62 1.33
CA TRP A 42 -0.21 15.04 1.65
C TRP A 42 -0.22 15.38 3.16
N HIS A 43 -0.67 14.45 3.98
CA HIS A 43 -0.81 14.63 5.44
C HIS A 43 0.52 14.52 6.21
N LEU A 44 1.62 14.09 5.57
CA LEU A 44 2.89 13.86 6.26
C LEU A 44 3.83 15.08 6.14
N PRO A 45 4.29 15.66 7.27
CA PRO A 45 5.29 16.71 7.24
C PRO A 45 6.72 16.16 7.03
N GLU A 46 7.62 17.04 6.62
CA GLU A 46 9.07 16.91 6.76
C GLU A 46 9.54 17.85 7.87
N ALA A 47 9.64 17.32 9.08
CA ALA A 47 9.94 18.10 10.28
C ALA A 47 11.34 18.76 10.26
N HIS A 48 12.26 18.31 9.40
CA HIS A 48 13.63 18.81 9.37
C HIS A 48 13.86 19.95 8.37
N ILE A 49 12.86 20.31 7.57
CA ILE A 49 12.92 21.44 6.64
C ILE A 49 11.80 22.40 7.00
N LEU A 50 12.15 23.64 7.33
CA LEU A 50 11.19 24.67 7.69
C LEU A 50 11.03 25.67 6.55
N ILE A 51 9.78 26.01 6.22
CA ILE A 51 9.40 27.09 5.31
C ILE A 51 8.59 28.07 6.14
N ASP A 52 9.07 29.29 6.28
CA ASP A 52 8.45 30.33 7.12
C ASP A 52 8.18 29.89 8.57
N GLY A 53 9.06 29.03 9.10
CA GLY A 53 8.97 28.49 10.48
C GLY A 53 8.18 27.20 10.62
N GLU A 54 7.43 26.77 9.59
CA GLU A 54 6.60 25.57 9.64
C GLU A 54 7.25 24.39 8.89
N PRO A 55 7.05 23.14 9.36
CA PRO A 55 7.50 21.95 8.64
C PRO A 55 7.02 21.91 7.19
N ALA A 56 7.93 21.64 6.27
CA ALA A 56 7.61 21.51 4.86
C ALA A 56 6.67 20.32 4.60
N THR A 57 5.87 20.38 3.53
CA THR A 57 5.03 19.25 3.10
C THR A 57 5.91 18.11 2.59
N GLY A 58 5.86 16.95 3.25
CA GLY A 58 6.81 15.85 3.00
C GLY A 58 6.77 15.30 1.58
N CYS A 59 5.59 15.21 0.97
CA CYS A 59 5.44 14.74 -0.41
C CYS A 59 6.13 15.66 -1.43
N LEU A 60 6.14 16.98 -1.19
CA LEU A 60 6.79 17.96 -2.06
C LEU A 60 8.31 17.92 -1.91
N VAL A 61 8.82 17.62 -0.71
CA VAL A 61 10.24 17.38 -0.48
C VAL A 61 10.69 16.10 -1.21
N ASP A 62 9.94 15.01 -1.09
CA ASP A 62 10.28 13.74 -1.73
C ASP A 62 10.26 13.84 -3.25
N PHE A 63 9.18 14.41 -3.81
CA PHE A 63 9.04 14.70 -5.23
C PHE A 63 10.15 15.64 -5.72
N GLY A 64 10.31 16.77 -5.03
CA GLY A 64 11.22 17.84 -5.45
C GLY A 64 12.67 17.38 -5.50
N LEU A 65 13.15 16.68 -4.47
CA LEU A 65 14.52 16.16 -4.44
C LEU A 65 14.75 15.11 -5.53
N TYR A 66 13.82 14.15 -5.69
CA TYR A 66 13.98 13.13 -6.73
C TYR A 66 13.95 13.75 -8.12
N PHE A 67 12.96 14.60 -8.41
CA PHE A 67 12.85 15.27 -9.69
C PHE A 67 14.10 16.11 -10.00
N TYR A 68 14.49 16.99 -9.07
CA TYR A 68 15.62 17.91 -9.24
C TYR A 68 16.94 17.18 -9.54
N HIS A 69 17.22 16.08 -8.84
CA HIS A 69 18.48 15.37 -9.03
C HIS A 69 18.52 14.47 -10.28
N ASN A 70 17.35 14.10 -10.83
CA ASN A 70 17.29 13.04 -11.85
C ASN A 70 16.73 13.51 -13.21
N HIS A 71 16.03 14.66 -13.28
CA HIS A 71 15.40 15.11 -14.53
C HIS A 71 16.41 15.34 -15.68
N ALA A 72 17.64 15.77 -15.36
CA ALA A 72 18.68 16.01 -16.34
C ALA A 72 19.12 14.71 -17.04
N ALA A 73 19.19 13.60 -16.30
CA ALA A 73 19.51 12.30 -16.88
C ALA A 73 18.44 11.87 -17.91
N PHE A 74 17.16 11.99 -17.55
CA PHE A 74 16.04 11.73 -18.44
C PHE A 74 16.02 12.64 -19.68
N ARG A 75 16.36 13.92 -19.51
CA ARG A 75 16.47 14.87 -20.63
C ARG A 75 17.58 14.48 -21.61
N ARG A 76 18.76 14.07 -21.10
CA ARG A 76 19.89 13.65 -21.95
C ARG A 76 19.54 12.43 -22.82
N THR A 77 18.72 11.52 -22.30
CA THR A 77 18.26 10.33 -23.02
C THR A 77 17.03 10.58 -23.88
N GLN A 78 16.62 11.86 -24.06
CA GLN A 78 15.42 12.24 -24.82
C GLN A 78 14.16 11.49 -24.37
N GLY A 79 14.03 11.25 -23.07
CA GLY A 79 12.89 10.55 -22.49
C GLY A 79 13.02 9.02 -22.48
N ALA A 80 14.13 8.45 -22.95
CA ALA A 80 14.39 7.02 -22.84
C ALA A 80 14.94 6.63 -21.44
N GLY A 81 14.80 5.35 -21.07
CA GLY A 81 15.39 4.83 -19.83
C GLY A 81 14.55 5.14 -18.58
N LEU A 82 15.21 5.64 -17.54
CA LEU A 82 14.61 6.00 -16.25
C LEU A 82 14.18 7.47 -16.29
N GLY A 83 12.99 7.77 -15.78
CA GLY A 83 12.40 9.09 -15.84
C GLY A 83 11.72 9.52 -14.54
N PRO A 84 11.18 10.74 -14.49
CA PRO A 84 10.44 11.27 -13.35
C PRO A 84 9.07 10.59 -13.24
N PHE A 85 9.07 9.33 -12.85
CA PHE A 85 7.88 8.47 -12.76
C PHE A 85 7.48 8.28 -11.29
N PHE A 86 6.20 8.46 -10.98
CA PHE A 86 5.71 8.54 -9.61
C PHE A 86 4.53 7.63 -9.33
N TYR A 87 4.41 7.19 -8.07
CA TYR A 87 3.20 6.60 -7.51
C TYR A 87 2.62 7.56 -6.48
N LEU A 88 1.38 8.02 -6.64
CA LEU A 88 0.78 9.02 -5.77
C LEU A 88 -0.17 8.35 -4.77
N PRO A 89 0.16 8.33 -3.46
CA PRO A 89 -0.62 7.61 -2.46
C PRO A 89 -1.73 8.46 -1.84
N LYS A 90 -2.75 7.78 -1.30
CA LYS A 90 -3.70 8.28 -0.29
C LYS A 90 -4.45 9.57 -0.64
N MET A 91 -4.65 9.89 -1.92
CA MET A 91 -5.53 11.00 -2.28
C MET A 91 -6.98 10.67 -1.92
N GLU A 92 -7.74 11.66 -1.48
CA GLU A 92 -9.18 11.52 -1.18
C GLU A 92 -10.06 12.28 -2.16
N ASN A 93 -9.54 13.35 -2.78
CA ASN A 93 -10.30 14.20 -3.70
C ASN A 93 -9.56 14.46 -5.03
N SER A 94 -10.31 14.58 -6.12
CA SER A 94 -9.77 15.01 -7.43
C SER A 94 -9.06 16.37 -7.39
N ARG A 95 -9.43 17.26 -6.47
CA ARG A 95 -8.72 18.53 -6.22
C ARG A 95 -7.29 18.32 -5.73
N GLU A 96 -6.98 17.23 -5.05
CA GLU A 96 -5.60 16.89 -4.70
C GLU A 96 -4.80 16.46 -5.93
N ALA A 97 -5.45 15.76 -6.87
CA ALA A 97 -4.87 15.46 -8.18
C ALA A 97 -4.61 16.75 -8.98
N LYS A 98 -5.49 17.75 -8.87
CA LYS A 98 -5.25 19.09 -9.44
C LYS A 98 -4.00 19.74 -8.88
N ILE A 99 -3.80 19.68 -7.55
CA ILE A 99 -2.61 20.24 -6.91
C ILE A 99 -1.35 19.54 -7.45
N TRP A 100 -1.35 18.21 -7.57
CA TRP A 100 -0.25 17.48 -8.21
C TRP A 100 0.00 17.93 -9.65
N ASN A 101 -1.04 18.09 -10.46
CA ASN A 101 -0.89 18.59 -11.83
C ASN A 101 -0.19 19.97 -11.86
N CYS A 102 -0.59 20.89 -10.98
CA CYS A 102 0.06 22.20 -10.87
C CYS A 102 1.54 22.09 -10.44
N VAL A 103 1.86 21.18 -9.53
CA VAL A 103 3.25 20.91 -9.12
C VAL A 103 4.06 20.38 -10.30
N PHE A 104 3.52 19.43 -11.07
CA PHE A 104 4.18 18.84 -12.23
C PHE A 104 4.39 19.87 -13.34
N GLU A 105 3.37 20.63 -13.72
CA GLU A 105 3.47 21.68 -14.74
C GLU A 105 4.53 22.73 -14.36
N LYS A 106 4.58 23.11 -13.07
CA LYS A 106 5.59 24.03 -12.57
C LYS A 106 7.00 23.43 -12.65
N ALA A 107 7.17 22.17 -12.24
CA ALA A 107 8.44 21.47 -12.27
C ALA A 107 8.97 21.29 -13.70
N GLU A 108 8.12 20.86 -14.64
CA GLU A 108 8.45 20.70 -16.05
C GLU A 108 8.88 22.02 -16.68
N LYS A 109 8.10 23.09 -16.44
CA LYS A 109 8.42 24.44 -16.90
C LYS A 109 9.76 24.93 -16.36
N THR A 110 10.01 24.75 -15.07
CA THR A 110 11.28 25.16 -14.43
C THR A 110 12.47 24.36 -14.98
N ALA A 111 12.31 23.06 -15.22
CA ALA A 111 13.35 22.21 -15.77
C ALA A 111 13.57 22.38 -17.29
N GLY A 112 12.65 23.07 -17.99
CA GLY A 112 12.66 23.21 -19.44
C GLY A 112 12.51 21.87 -20.15
N ILE A 113 11.67 20.98 -19.62
CA ILE A 113 11.28 19.71 -20.25
C ILE A 113 9.84 19.79 -20.76
N GLU A 114 9.50 18.92 -21.70
CA GLU A 114 8.17 18.92 -22.34
C GLU A 114 7.06 18.62 -21.32
N ARG A 115 5.89 19.24 -21.50
CA ARG A 115 4.70 18.96 -20.70
C ARG A 115 4.31 17.49 -20.82
N GLY A 116 4.04 16.84 -19.68
CA GLY A 116 3.74 15.41 -19.65
C GLY A 116 4.99 14.52 -19.68
N SER A 117 6.19 15.08 -19.46
CA SER A 117 7.40 14.30 -19.20
C SER A 117 7.31 13.55 -17.88
N ILE A 118 6.71 14.17 -16.86
CA ILE A 118 6.40 13.54 -15.58
C ILE A 118 5.24 12.57 -15.79
N ARG A 119 5.40 11.32 -15.32
CA ARG A 119 4.34 10.31 -15.38
C ARG A 119 3.97 9.82 -13.99
N ALA A 120 2.68 9.63 -13.73
CA ALA A 120 2.20 9.23 -12.41
C ALA A 120 1.11 8.15 -12.49
N THR A 121 1.21 7.17 -11.60
CA THR A 121 0.13 6.22 -11.29
C THR A 121 -0.48 6.60 -9.94
N VAL A 122 -1.80 6.72 -9.87
CA VAL A 122 -2.48 7.07 -8.61
C VAL A 122 -2.97 5.81 -7.91
N LEU A 123 -2.71 5.68 -6.60
CA LEU A 123 -3.34 4.63 -5.79
C LEU A 123 -4.75 5.07 -5.40
N ILE A 124 -5.77 4.35 -5.87
CA ILE A 124 -7.15 4.57 -5.41
C ILE A 124 -7.35 3.76 -4.14
N GLU A 125 -6.67 4.16 -3.08
CA GLU A 125 -6.61 3.42 -1.82
C GLU A 125 -7.36 4.12 -0.69
N THR A 126 -8.30 5.00 -1.04
CA THR A 126 -9.21 5.66 -0.10
C THR A 126 -10.65 5.49 -0.59
N LEU A 127 -11.59 5.36 0.34
CA LEU A 127 -13.01 5.25 0.01
C LEU A 127 -13.54 6.50 -0.72
N PRO A 128 -13.19 7.74 -0.35
CA PRO A 128 -13.63 8.91 -1.11
C PRO A 128 -13.12 8.93 -2.56
N ALA A 129 -11.91 8.43 -2.82
CA ALA A 129 -11.31 8.47 -4.15
C ALA A 129 -11.98 7.52 -5.16
N VAL A 130 -12.60 6.41 -4.73
CA VAL A 130 -13.28 5.50 -5.68
C VAL A 130 -14.45 6.18 -6.40
N PHE A 131 -15.07 7.19 -5.77
CA PHE A 131 -16.16 7.97 -6.35
C PHE A 131 -15.67 9.10 -7.29
N GLN A 132 -14.37 9.30 -7.40
CA GLN A 132 -13.75 10.41 -8.15
C GLN A 132 -12.65 9.94 -9.10
N MET A 133 -12.59 8.64 -9.42
CA MET A 133 -11.53 8.08 -10.26
C MET A 133 -11.44 8.77 -11.62
N ASN A 134 -12.59 9.07 -12.22
CA ASN A 134 -12.65 9.71 -13.53
C ASN A 134 -12.16 11.16 -13.48
N GLU A 135 -12.51 11.91 -12.44
CA GLU A 135 -12.09 13.29 -12.19
C GLU A 135 -10.60 13.35 -11.85
N ILE A 136 -10.08 12.41 -11.05
CA ILE A 136 -8.66 12.27 -10.76
C ILE A 136 -7.87 12.07 -12.07
N LEU A 137 -8.33 11.17 -12.94
CA LEU A 137 -7.71 10.96 -14.25
C LEU A 137 -7.81 12.19 -15.15
N TYR A 138 -8.92 12.93 -15.10
CA TYR A 138 -9.09 14.16 -15.87
C TYR A 138 -8.13 15.27 -15.43
N GLU A 139 -7.98 15.46 -14.11
CA GLU A 139 -7.09 16.49 -13.57
C GLU A 139 -5.62 16.21 -13.81
N LEU A 140 -5.24 14.93 -13.90
CA LEU A 140 -3.89 14.47 -14.22
C LEU A 140 -3.73 14.01 -15.68
N ARG A 141 -4.64 14.33 -16.60
CA ARG A 141 -4.68 13.71 -17.94
C ARG A 141 -3.39 13.80 -18.76
N ASP A 142 -2.58 14.84 -18.52
CA ASP A 142 -1.31 15.03 -19.24
C ASP A 142 -0.14 14.25 -18.61
N HIS A 143 -0.29 13.79 -17.37
CA HIS A 143 0.74 13.11 -16.57
C HIS A 143 0.33 11.70 -16.11
N SER A 144 -0.95 11.33 -16.20
CA SER A 144 -1.45 10.05 -15.71
C SER A 144 -1.03 8.90 -16.63
N VAL A 145 -0.61 7.79 -16.03
CA VAL A 145 -0.39 6.51 -16.72
C VAL A 145 -1.23 5.37 -16.17
N GLY A 146 -2.06 5.65 -15.16
CA GLY A 146 -3.00 4.67 -14.62
C GLY A 146 -3.44 4.90 -13.19
N LEU A 147 -4.26 3.97 -12.72
CA LEU A 147 -4.70 3.84 -11.34
C LEU A 147 -4.27 2.48 -10.77
N ASN A 148 -4.22 2.35 -9.45
CA ASN A 148 -3.86 1.10 -8.76
C ASN A 148 -4.88 0.72 -7.69
N CYS A 149 -5.18 -0.58 -7.61
CA CYS A 149 -5.98 -1.19 -6.56
C CYS A 149 -5.17 -1.45 -5.29
N GLY A 150 -5.68 -1.01 -4.13
CA GLY A 150 -5.13 -1.29 -2.81
C GLY A 150 -6.12 -2.05 -1.91
N ARG A 151 -5.61 -2.90 -1.00
CA ARG A 151 -6.45 -3.61 -0.02
C ARG A 151 -6.45 -2.92 1.34
N TRP A 152 -5.30 -2.90 2.02
CA TRP A 152 -5.23 -2.49 3.43
C TRP A 152 -5.59 -1.02 3.64
N ASP A 153 -5.02 -0.12 2.85
CA ASP A 153 -5.35 1.31 2.92
C ASP A 153 -6.81 1.59 2.54
N TYR A 154 -7.37 0.87 1.56
CA TYR A 154 -8.76 1.04 1.15
C TYR A 154 -9.74 0.65 2.26
N ILE A 155 -9.55 -0.52 2.87
CA ILE A 155 -10.43 -0.95 3.97
C ILE A 155 -10.17 -0.17 5.27
N PHE A 156 -8.96 0.33 5.49
CA PHE A 156 -8.67 1.32 6.53
C PHE A 156 -9.49 2.59 6.30
N SER A 157 -9.43 3.13 5.09
CA SER A 157 -10.19 4.33 4.71
C SER A 157 -11.69 4.11 4.81
N TYR A 158 -12.20 2.91 4.48
CA TYR A 158 -13.61 2.54 4.70
C TYR A 158 -14.00 2.70 6.17
N VAL A 159 -13.23 2.15 7.10
CA VAL A 159 -13.52 2.28 8.54
C VAL A 159 -13.39 3.73 9.01
N LYS A 160 -12.38 4.46 8.54
CA LYS A 160 -12.19 5.89 8.87
C LYS A 160 -13.36 6.75 8.38
N THR A 161 -13.84 6.50 7.16
CA THR A 161 -14.97 7.23 6.56
C THR A 161 -16.26 6.91 7.31
N PHE A 162 -16.50 5.64 7.64
CA PHE A 162 -17.68 5.19 8.38
C PHE A 162 -17.48 5.15 9.90
N GLN A 163 -16.53 5.92 10.44
CA GLN A 163 -16.12 5.81 11.84
C GLN A 163 -17.24 6.07 12.85
N ALA A 164 -18.30 6.78 12.45
CA ALA A 164 -19.48 7.10 13.26
C ALA A 164 -20.65 6.10 13.11
N HIS A 165 -20.53 5.11 12.21
CA HIS A 165 -21.61 4.21 11.82
C HIS A 165 -21.49 2.85 12.51
N ARG A 166 -22.30 2.63 13.56
CA ARG A 166 -22.32 1.38 14.36
C ARG A 166 -22.69 0.13 13.56
N ASP A 167 -23.39 0.31 12.45
CA ASP A 167 -23.83 -0.73 11.53
C ASP A 167 -22.75 -1.13 10.51
N ARG A 168 -21.58 -0.46 10.52
CA ARG A 168 -20.48 -0.64 9.56
C ARG A 168 -19.23 -1.26 10.20
N LEU A 169 -19.42 -2.12 11.19
CA LEU A 169 -18.31 -2.82 11.84
C LEU A 169 -17.63 -3.78 10.89
N LEU A 170 -16.30 -3.69 10.79
CA LEU A 170 -15.50 -4.56 9.95
C LEU A 170 -15.39 -5.95 10.61
N PRO A 171 -15.62 -7.06 9.87
CA PRO A 171 -15.23 -8.40 10.31
C PRO A 171 -13.70 -8.52 10.30
N ASP A 172 -13.12 -9.62 10.79
CA ASP A 172 -11.66 -9.82 10.79
C ASP A 172 -11.05 -9.41 9.45
N ARG A 173 -10.07 -8.49 9.46
CA ARG A 173 -9.55 -7.87 8.22
C ARG A 173 -9.07 -8.89 7.18
N VAL A 174 -8.61 -10.06 7.64
CA VAL A 174 -8.16 -11.16 6.78
C VAL A 174 -9.29 -11.74 5.92
N GLN A 175 -10.53 -11.70 6.40
CA GLN A 175 -11.73 -12.16 5.68
C GLN A 175 -12.21 -11.14 4.64
N VAL A 176 -11.82 -9.86 4.78
CA VAL A 176 -12.17 -8.78 3.85
C VAL A 176 -11.25 -8.81 2.62
N GLY A 177 -11.45 -9.83 1.78
CA GLY A 177 -10.67 -10.06 0.56
C GLY A 177 -11.23 -9.36 -0.68
N MET A 178 -10.43 -9.36 -1.76
CA MET A 178 -10.79 -8.74 -3.04
C MET A 178 -11.97 -9.42 -3.77
N THR A 179 -12.43 -10.57 -3.29
CA THR A 179 -13.59 -11.30 -3.81
C THR A 179 -14.91 -10.90 -3.17
N GLN A 180 -14.90 -10.16 -2.05
CA GLN A 180 -16.12 -9.60 -1.49
C GLN A 180 -16.70 -8.56 -2.46
N HIS A 181 -18.03 -8.47 -2.53
CA HIS A 181 -18.75 -7.64 -3.51
C HIS A 181 -18.21 -6.23 -3.64
N PHE A 182 -18.13 -5.46 -2.55
CA PHE A 182 -17.67 -4.07 -2.60
C PHE A 182 -16.22 -3.92 -3.10
N MET A 183 -15.33 -4.86 -2.76
CA MET A 183 -13.94 -4.87 -3.26
C MET A 183 -13.86 -5.27 -4.73
N LYS A 184 -14.70 -6.23 -5.15
CA LYS A 184 -14.81 -6.63 -6.55
C LYS A 184 -15.37 -5.48 -7.39
N SER A 185 -16.44 -4.83 -6.94
CA SER A 185 -17.04 -3.68 -7.59
C SER A 185 -16.04 -2.53 -7.71
N TYR A 186 -15.27 -2.25 -6.65
CA TYR A 186 -14.17 -1.30 -6.69
C TYR A 186 -13.13 -1.66 -7.76
N SER A 187 -12.66 -2.91 -7.79
CA SER A 187 -11.69 -3.40 -8.76
C SER A 187 -12.18 -3.27 -10.20
N ASP A 188 -13.42 -3.68 -10.44
CA ASP A 188 -14.05 -3.70 -11.76
C ASP A 188 -14.31 -2.28 -12.28
N LEU A 189 -14.80 -1.39 -11.41
CA LEU A 189 -15.02 0.01 -11.75
C LEU A 189 -13.71 0.73 -12.06
N LEU A 190 -12.63 0.42 -11.34
CA LEU A 190 -11.30 0.98 -11.60
C LEU A 190 -10.80 0.56 -12.99
N ILE A 191 -10.91 -0.73 -13.33
CA ILE A 191 -10.50 -1.25 -14.64
C ILE A 191 -11.27 -0.55 -15.76
N TRP A 192 -12.60 -0.52 -15.67
CA TRP A 192 -13.44 0.17 -16.66
C TRP A 192 -13.07 1.64 -16.81
N THR A 193 -12.92 2.36 -15.69
CA THR A 193 -12.57 3.78 -15.69
C THR A 193 -11.22 4.03 -16.36
N CYS A 194 -10.19 3.24 -16.01
CA CYS A 194 -8.86 3.34 -16.62
C CYS A 194 -8.87 3.05 -18.12
N HIS A 195 -9.48 1.93 -18.53
CA HIS A 195 -9.42 1.46 -19.92
C HIS A 195 -10.24 2.33 -20.86
N ARG A 196 -11.31 2.94 -20.36
CA ARG A 196 -12.07 3.98 -21.07
C ARG A 196 -11.25 5.25 -21.30
N ARG A 197 -10.27 5.54 -20.44
CA ARG A 197 -9.35 6.67 -20.55
C ARG A 197 -8.01 6.32 -21.20
N GLY A 198 -7.81 5.07 -21.60
CA GLY A 198 -6.59 4.62 -22.28
C GLY A 198 -5.37 4.55 -21.37
N VAL A 199 -5.56 4.37 -20.06
CA VAL A 199 -4.48 4.28 -19.06
C VAL A 199 -4.53 2.93 -18.34
N HIS A 200 -3.45 2.58 -17.63
CA HIS A 200 -3.34 1.27 -16.98
C HIS A 200 -4.24 1.15 -15.74
N ALA A 201 -4.78 -0.05 -15.52
CA ALA A 201 -5.44 -0.51 -14.31
C ALA A 201 -4.57 -1.55 -13.59
N MET A 202 -3.87 -1.12 -12.53
CA MET A 202 -2.96 -2.00 -11.79
C MET A 202 -3.66 -2.76 -10.66
N GLY A 203 -3.38 -4.05 -10.52
CA GLY A 203 -3.84 -4.91 -9.43
C GLY A 203 -3.10 -4.69 -8.10
N GLY A 204 -3.43 -5.50 -7.10
CA GLY A 204 -2.96 -5.35 -5.72
C GLY A 204 -1.68 -6.11 -5.37
N MET A 205 -1.26 -5.96 -4.11
CA MET A 205 -0.01 -6.51 -3.58
C MET A 205 -0.11 -8.01 -3.22
N ALA A 206 0.84 -8.82 -3.69
CA ALA A 206 1.22 -10.08 -3.06
C ALA A 206 2.39 -9.85 -2.09
N ALA A 207 2.11 -9.95 -0.79
CA ALA A 207 3.06 -9.62 0.28
C ALA A 207 3.83 -10.85 0.81
N GLN A 208 3.58 -12.05 0.28
CA GLN A 208 4.14 -13.30 0.79
C GLN A 208 5.68 -13.32 0.68
N ILE A 209 6.32 -13.76 1.74
CA ILE A 209 7.75 -14.05 1.78
C ILE A 209 7.91 -15.57 1.59
N PRO A 210 8.65 -16.03 0.58
CA PRO A 210 8.88 -17.46 0.36
C PRO A 210 9.43 -18.15 1.61
N ILE A 211 8.77 -19.24 2.03
CA ILE A 211 9.08 -19.98 3.25
C ILE A 211 10.08 -21.08 2.88
N ARG A 212 11.34 -20.91 3.25
CA ARG A 212 12.42 -21.82 2.83
C ARG A 212 12.43 -23.14 3.59
N ASP A 213 12.02 -23.09 4.85
CA ASP A 213 12.18 -24.20 5.80
C ASP A 213 10.91 -25.08 5.88
N ASP A 214 9.86 -24.73 5.13
CA ASP A 214 8.59 -25.47 5.04
C ASP A 214 8.06 -25.44 3.60
N PRO A 215 8.41 -26.44 2.77
CA PRO A 215 7.97 -26.50 1.38
C PRO A 215 6.46 -26.61 1.20
N GLU A 216 5.75 -27.29 2.12
CA GLU A 216 4.29 -27.46 2.03
C GLU A 216 3.57 -26.14 2.29
N ALA A 217 3.94 -25.44 3.37
CA ALA A 217 3.41 -24.12 3.66
C ALA A 217 3.77 -23.10 2.56
N ASN A 218 4.98 -23.19 2.00
CA ASN A 218 5.39 -22.35 0.89
C ASN A 218 4.54 -22.58 -0.36
N ASN A 219 4.29 -23.84 -0.73
CA ASN A 219 3.46 -24.19 -1.88
C ASN A 219 2.01 -23.72 -1.69
N ALA A 220 1.45 -23.90 -0.49
CA ALA A 220 0.12 -23.40 -0.16
C ALA A 220 0.04 -21.86 -0.27
N ALA A 221 1.04 -21.14 0.24
CA ALA A 221 1.11 -19.68 0.14
C ALA A 221 1.25 -19.20 -1.31
N LEU A 222 2.10 -19.86 -2.11
CA LEU A 222 2.26 -19.56 -3.52
C LEU A 222 0.99 -19.83 -4.31
N GLU A 223 0.26 -20.91 -4.02
CA GLU A 223 -1.00 -21.21 -4.70
C GLU A 223 -2.07 -20.15 -4.41
N LEU A 224 -2.10 -19.57 -3.21
CA LEU A 224 -2.95 -18.42 -2.91
C LEU A 224 -2.57 -17.20 -3.76
N VAL A 225 -1.25 -16.93 -3.91
CA VAL A 225 -0.77 -15.87 -4.82
C VAL A 225 -1.20 -16.18 -6.26
N ARG A 226 -1.07 -17.43 -6.72
CA ARG A 226 -1.47 -17.82 -8.08
C ARG A 226 -2.94 -17.54 -8.33
N LYS A 227 -3.82 -17.98 -7.43
CA LYS A 227 -5.26 -17.76 -7.52
C LYS A 227 -5.61 -16.28 -7.53
N ASP A 228 -4.96 -15.49 -6.68
CA ASP A 228 -5.21 -14.05 -6.61
C ASP A 228 -4.76 -13.32 -7.89
N LYS A 229 -3.58 -13.65 -8.43
CA LYS A 229 -3.07 -13.01 -9.65
C LYS A 229 -3.83 -13.45 -10.90
N LEU A 230 -4.29 -14.70 -10.92
CA LEU A 230 -5.17 -15.19 -11.98
C LEU A 230 -6.53 -14.47 -11.97
N ARG A 231 -7.09 -14.19 -10.78
CA ARG A 231 -8.28 -13.35 -10.65
C ARG A 231 -8.06 -11.95 -11.21
N GLU A 232 -6.92 -11.32 -10.89
CA GLU A 232 -6.60 -9.96 -11.35
C GLU A 232 -6.47 -9.86 -12.87
N VAL A 233 -5.65 -10.72 -13.48
CA VAL A 233 -5.46 -10.68 -14.94
C VAL A 233 -6.75 -10.99 -15.68
N ARG A 234 -7.55 -11.97 -15.20
CA ARG A 234 -8.85 -12.30 -15.81
C ARG A 234 -9.90 -11.20 -15.66
N ALA A 235 -9.81 -10.40 -14.60
CA ALA A 235 -10.68 -9.23 -14.42
C ALA A 235 -10.34 -8.09 -15.40
N GLY A 236 -9.12 -8.08 -15.94
CA GLY A 236 -8.65 -7.06 -16.88
C GLY A 236 -7.55 -6.15 -16.33
N HIS A 237 -6.88 -6.48 -15.22
CA HIS A 237 -5.74 -5.67 -14.76
C HIS A 237 -4.53 -5.79 -15.71
N ASP A 238 -3.83 -4.69 -15.98
CA ASP A 238 -2.66 -4.67 -16.86
C ASP A 238 -1.37 -5.15 -16.20
N GLY A 239 -1.36 -5.22 -14.88
CA GLY A 239 -0.22 -5.65 -14.09
C GLY A 239 -0.58 -5.82 -12.62
N THR A 240 0.37 -6.27 -11.82
CA THR A 240 0.18 -6.56 -10.39
C THR A 240 1.42 -6.20 -9.57
N TRP A 241 1.31 -6.26 -8.24
CA TRP A 241 2.38 -5.96 -7.30
C TRP A 241 2.87 -7.19 -6.54
N ALA A 242 4.17 -7.22 -6.27
CA ALA A 242 4.84 -8.22 -5.44
C ALA A 242 5.83 -7.53 -4.50
N ALA A 243 5.79 -7.88 -3.20
CA ALA A 243 6.66 -7.29 -2.19
C ALA A 243 8.05 -7.96 -2.11
N HIS A 244 8.19 -9.14 -2.70
CA HIS A 244 9.41 -9.94 -2.62
C HIS A 244 9.85 -10.40 -4.02
N PRO A 245 11.15 -10.28 -4.40
CA PRO A 245 11.64 -10.68 -5.72
C PRO A 245 11.34 -12.14 -6.09
N GLY A 246 11.27 -13.03 -5.11
CA GLY A 246 10.92 -14.45 -5.31
C GLY A 246 9.49 -14.70 -5.81
N LEU A 247 8.59 -13.71 -5.74
CA LEU A 247 7.23 -13.81 -6.29
C LEU A 247 7.12 -13.29 -7.74
N VAL A 248 8.13 -12.56 -8.23
CA VAL A 248 8.11 -11.96 -9.58
C VAL A 248 7.93 -13.02 -10.67
N PRO A 249 8.65 -14.17 -10.66
CA PRO A 249 8.46 -15.20 -11.69
C PRO A 249 7.02 -15.72 -11.75
N VAL A 250 6.39 -15.97 -10.59
CA VAL A 250 5.01 -16.45 -10.50
C VAL A 250 4.03 -15.42 -11.04
N CYS A 251 4.21 -14.14 -10.72
CA CYS A 251 3.35 -13.07 -11.23
C CYS A 251 3.51 -12.92 -12.76
N MET A 252 4.76 -12.96 -13.26
CA MET A 252 5.06 -12.84 -14.69
C MET A 252 4.51 -14.01 -15.51
N GLU A 253 4.62 -15.24 -15.01
CA GLU A 253 4.05 -16.44 -15.63
C GLU A 253 2.53 -16.28 -15.81
N ILE A 254 1.81 -15.94 -14.74
CA ILE A 254 0.35 -15.82 -14.78
C ILE A 254 -0.11 -14.72 -15.73
N PHE A 255 0.55 -13.56 -15.71
CA PHE A 255 0.16 -12.46 -16.59
C PHE A 255 0.48 -12.79 -18.05
N SER A 256 1.68 -13.32 -18.34
CA SER A 256 2.07 -13.72 -19.70
C SER A 256 1.11 -14.78 -20.28
N ASP A 257 0.77 -15.80 -19.50
CA ASP A 257 -0.09 -16.91 -19.94
C ASP A 257 -1.54 -16.46 -20.27
N ASN A 258 -2.00 -15.36 -19.67
CA ASN A 258 -3.38 -14.88 -19.82
C ASN A 258 -3.51 -13.63 -20.70
N MET A 259 -2.42 -12.92 -21.00
CA MET A 259 -2.40 -11.74 -21.87
C MET A 259 -1.88 -12.01 -23.29
N GLY A 260 -1.29 -13.20 -23.52
CA GLY A 260 -0.67 -13.55 -24.79
C GLY A 260 0.45 -12.57 -25.16
N ASP A 261 0.52 -12.19 -26.44
CA ASP A 261 1.56 -11.27 -26.95
C ASP A 261 1.23 -9.78 -26.71
N THR A 262 0.16 -9.46 -25.98
CA THR A 262 -0.23 -8.07 -25.72
C THR A 262 0.50 -7.50 -24.50
N PRO A 263 1.02 -6.26 -24.57
CA PRO A 263 1.76 -5.66 -23.46
C PRO A 263 0.86 -5.20 -22.31
N ASN A 264 -0.44 -5.05 -22.55
CA ASN A 264 -1.47 -4.60 -21.62
C ASN A 264 -2.86 -5.00 -22.14
N GLN A 265 -3.89 -4.87 -21.28
CA GLN A 265 -5.29 -5.21 -21.55
C GLN A 265 -6.17 -3.98 -21.82
N ILE A 266 -5.59 -2.78 -21.90
CA ILE A 266 -6.29 -1.50 -22.08
C ILE A 266 -7.28 -1.53 -23.25
N GLN A 267 -6.90 -2.16 -24.38
CA GLN A 267 -7.75 -2.22 -25.57
C GLN A 267 -8.65 -3.46 -25.62
N SER A 268 -8.23 -4.58 -25.04
CA SER A 268 -8.93 -5.87 -25.13
C SER A 268 -9.98 -6.07 -24.04
N MET A 269 -9.81 -5.49 -22.85
CA MET A 269 -10.67 -5.74 -21.68
C MET A 269 -11.34 -4.47 -21.18
N LYS A 270 -12.29 -3.91 -21.94
CA LYS A 270 -12.95 -2.63 -21.59
C LYS A 270 -13.83 -2.68 -20.34
N ARG A 271 -14.30 -3.87 -19.91
CA ARG A 271 -15.17 -4.07 -18.74
C ARG A 271 -16.42 -3.18 -18.74
N GLU A 272 -17.10 -3.07 -19.88
CA GLU A 272 -18.30 -2.21 -20.02
C GLU A 272 -19.45 -2.62 -19.07
N ASP A 273 -19.47 -3.87 -18.60
CA ASP A 273 -20.36 -4.35 -17.56
C ASP A 273 -20.23 -3.57 -16.25
N ALA A 274 -19.03 -3.08 -15.93
CA ALA A 274 -18.75 -2.33 -14.71
C ALA A 274 -19.29 -0.89 -14.74
N SER A 275 -19.74 -0.39 -15.90
CA SER A 275 -20.41 0.92 -16.01
C SER A 275 -21.73 1.00 -15.24
N ALA A 276 -22.33 -0.16 -14.92
CA ALA A 276 -23.56 -0.27 -14.15
C ALA A 276 -23.34 -0.32 -12.62
N ILE A 277 -22.09 -0.33 -12.15
CA ILE A 277 -21.78 -0.37 -10.72
C ILE A 277 -22.26 0.92 -10.06
N THR A 278 -23.00 0.76 -8.98
CA THR A 278 -23.60 1.86 -8.23
C THR A 278 -22.75 2.25 -7.02
N GLU A 279 -23.07 3.39 -6.41
CA GLU A 279 -22.46 3.78 -5.14
C GLU A 279 -22.75 2.75 -4.03
N GLU A 280 -23.95 2.16 -4.02
CA GLU A 280 -24.33 1.17 -3.02
C GLU A 280 -23.50 -0.12 -3.13
N ASP A 281 -23.11 -0.50 -4.35
CA ASP A 281 -22.20 -1.63 -4.57
C ASP A 281 -20.84 -1.39 -3.92
N LEU A 282 -20.29 -0.18 -4.08
CA LEU A 282 -18.99 0.23 -3.50
C LEU A 282 -19.06 0.40 -1.98
N LEU A 283 -20.25 0.74 -1.46
CA LEU A 283 -20.48 0.93 -0.04
C LEU A 283 -20.92 -0.34 0.68
N GLN A 284 -21.16 -1.46 0.01
CA GLN A 284 -21.74 -2.64 0.66
C GLN A 284 -20.93 -3.08 1.89
N ARG A 285 -21.64 -3.46 2.96
CA ARG A 285 -21.02 -3.87 4.22
C ARG A 285 -20.17 -5.14 4.02
N PRO A 286 -18.90 -5.13 4.45
CA PRO A 286 -18.07 -6.33 4.43
C PRO A 286 -18.68 -7.43 5.30
N ARG A 287 -18.65 -8.67 4.81
CA ARG A 287 -19.21 -9.85 5.50
C ARG A 287 -18.11 -10.69 6.13
N GLY A 288 -18.40 -11.32 7.27
CA GLY A 288 -17.48 -12.21 7.97
C GLY A 288 -17.74 -12.23 9.48
N SER A 289 -16.97 -13.05 10.18
CA SER A 289 -16.98 -13.07 11.64
C SER A 289 -15.98 -12.06 12.22
N ARG A 290 -16.17 -11.73 13.50
CA ARG A 290 -15.18 -11.02 14.30
C ARG A 290 -14.72 -12.02 15.35
N SER A 291 -13.45 -12.29 15.46
CA SER A 291 -12.92 -13.32 16.37
C SER A 291 -11.96 -12.74 17.40
N LEU A 292 -11.85 -13.43 18.54
CA LEU A 292 -10.82 -13.11 19.53
C LEU A 292 -9.40 -13.26 18.93
N ASP A 293 -9.21 -14.24 18.04
CA ASP A 293 -7.96 -14.42 17.31
C ASP A 293 -7.65 -13.26 16.35
N GLY A 294 -8.67 -12.69 15.71
CA GLY A 294 -8.55 -11.46 14.94
C GLY A 294 -8.03 -10.30 15.79
N LEU A 295 -8.57 -10.13 17.00
CA LEU A 295 -8.14 -9.11 17.95
C LEU A 295 -6.68 -9.33 18.39
N ARG A 296 -6.30 -10.59 18.67
CA ARG A 296 -4.92 -10.98 19.02
C ARG A 296 -3.95 -10.70 17.89
N LEU A 297 -4.28 -11.15 16.68
CA LEU A 297 -3.45 -10.97 15.49
C LEU A 297 -3.18 -9.48 15.23
N ASN A 298 -4.23 -8.65 15.23
CA ASN A 298 -4.09 -7.22 15.03
C ASN A 298 -3.22 -6.56 16.09
N THR A 299 -3.41 -6.93 17.35
CA THR A 299 -2.61 -6.41 18.47
C THR A 299 -1.14 -6.78 18.28
N ARG A 300 -0.85 -8.05 17.99
CA ARG A 300 0.50 -8.57 17.83
C ARG A 300 1.23 -8.00 16.62
N VAL A 301 0.56 -7.87 15.48
CA VAL A 301 1.12 -7.26 14.26
C VAL A 301 1.31 -5.76 14.44
N GLY A 302 0.33 -5.06 15.01
CA GLY A 302 0.41 -3.61 15.26
C GLY A 302 1.58 -3.24 16.18
N ILE A 303 1.76 -3.96 17.29
CA ILE A 303 2.89 -3.74 18.21
C ILE A 303 4.23 -3.95 17.50
N GLN A 304 4.40 -5.10 16.83
CA GLN A 304 5.69 -5.44 16.20
C GLN A 304 6.04 -4.51 15.05
N TYR A 305 5.04 -4.11 14.23
CA TYR A 305 5.27 -3.16 13.16
C TYR A 305 5.70 -1.79 13.71
N LEU A 306 4.97 -1.23 14.69
CA LEU A 306 5.30 0.06 15.28
C LEU A 306 6.67 0.02 15.98
N ALA A 307 6.98 -1.07 16.66
CA ALA A 307 8.28 -1.29 17.29
C ALA A 307 9.43 -1.20 16.26
N ALA A 308 9.29 -1.91 15.13
CA ALA A 308 10.26 -1.85 14.04
C ALA A 308 10.31 -0.46 13.39
N TRP A 309 9.15 0.17 13.16
CA TRP A 309 9.04 1.48 12.54
C TRP A 309 9.77 2.57 13.36
N LEU A 310 9.57 2.57 14.68
CA LEU A 310 10.25 3.49 15.60
C LEU A 310 11.77 3.28 15.66
N THR A 311 12.27 2.10 15.26
CA THR A 311 13.71 1.82 15.12
C THR A 311 14.24 2.08 13.70
N GLY A 312 13.42 2.67 12.82
CA GLY A 312 13.81 3.09 11.48
C GLY A 312 13.55 2.06 10.37
N ALA A 313 12.78 1.00 10.63
CA ALA A 313 12.43 -0.03 9.64
C ALA A 313 10.93 0.02 9.29
N GLY A 314 10.60 0.51 8.09
CA GLY A 314 9.21 0.62 7.60
C GLY A 314 8.68 -0.53 6.74
N SER A 315 9.55 -1.49 6.39
CA SER A 315 9.21 -2.72 5.66
C SER A 315 9.61 -3.89 6.55
N VAL A 316 8.64 -4.62 7.08
CA VAL A 316 8.85 -5.50 8.23
C VAL A 316 8.35 -6.92 7.92
N PRO A 317 9.22 -7.94 7.92
CA PRO A 317 8.78 -9.33 7.79
C PRO A 317 8.08 -9.79 9.07
N LEU A 318 6.78 -10.02 9.02
CA LEU A 318 5.97 -10.55 10.13
C LEU A 318 5.15 -11.74 9.62
N TYR A 319 5.27 -12.89 10.28
CA TYR A 319 4.49 -14.10 9.95
C TYR A 319 4.51 -14.47 8.45
N ASN A 320 5.70 -14.41 7.84
CA ASN A 320 5.94 -14.68 6.41
C ASN A 320 5.24 -13.70 5.45
N LEU A 321 4.84 -12.52 5.93
CA LEU A 321 4.35 -11.41 5.12
C LEU A 321 5.30 -10.22 5.25
N MET A 322 5.53 -9.52 4.14
CA MET A 322 6.24 -8.25 4.13
C MET A 322 5.24 -7.13 4.42
N GLU A 323 5.20 -6.68 5.66
CA GLU A 323 4.23 -5.70 6.14
C GLU A 323 4.76 -4.27 6.00
N ASP A 324 3.84 -3.35 5.68
CA ASP A 324 4.05 -1.91 5.68
C ASP A 324 3.07 -1.21 6.64
N ALA A 325 3.07 0.13 6.62
CA ALA A 325 2.30 0.93 7.56
C ALA A 325 0.79 0.70 7.42
N ALA A 326 0.30 0.36 6.23
CA ALA A 326 -1.11 0.11 6.00
C ALA A 326 -1.61 -1.09 6.82
N THR A 327 -0.76 -2.10 7.03
CA THR A 327 -1.08 -3.25 7.89
C THR A 327 -1.25 -2.84 9.35
N ALA A 328 -0.37 -1.98 9.87
CA ALA A 328 -0.50 -1.46 11.24
C ALA A 328 -1.73 -0.56 11.38
N GLU A 329 -2.00 0.27 10.37
CA GLU A 329 -3.18 1.13 10.31
C GLU A 329 -4.48 0.33 10.40
N ILE A 330 -4.69 -0.64 9.51
CA ILE A 330 -5.92 -1.45 9.56
C ILE A 330 -6.03 -2.27 10.86
N SER A 331 -4.89 -2.76 11.39
CA SER A 331 -4.87 -3.52 12.63
C SER A 331 -5.32 -2.67 13.82
N ARG A 332 -4.79 -1.44 13.97
CA ARG A 332 -5.18 -0.55 15.06
C ARG A 332 -6.62 -0.04 14.90
N VAL A 333 -7.04 0.26 13.67
CA VAL A 333 -8.35 0.85 13.37
C VAL A 333 -9.47 -0.16 13.61
N GLN A 334 -9.25 -1.43 13.25
CA GLN A 334 -10.17 -2.52 13.57
C GLN A 334 -10.33 -2.71 15.08
N ASN A 335 -9.21 -2.77 15.82
CA ASN A 335 -9.25 -2.89 17.28
C ASN A 335 -9.97 -1.70 17.93
N TRP A 336 -9.68 -0.48 17.48
CA TRP A 336 -10.38 0.73 17.89
C TRP A 336 -11.89 0.62 17.63
N GLN A 337 -12.29 0.19 16.44
CA GLN A 337 -13.69 0.12 16.04
C GLN A 337 -14.47 -0.87 16.92
N TRP A 338 -13.88 -2.04 17.18
CA TRP A 338 -14.48 -3.06 18.03
C TRP A 338 -14.55 -2.62 19.50
N LEU A 339 -13.50 -1.97 20.01
CA LEU A 339 -13.47 -1.44 21.37
C LEU A 339 -14.49 -0.31 21.57
N LYS A 340 -14.51 0.68 20.67
CA LYS A 340 -15.41 1.84 20.72
C LYS A 340 -16.89 1.43 20.74
N TYR A 341 -17.24 0.40 19.98
CA TYR A 341 -18.63 -0.03 19.84
C TYR A 341 -18.98 -1.29 20.64
N GLY A 342 -18.05 -1.79 21.46
CA GLY A 342 -18.25 -2.99 22.27
C GLY A 342 -18.72 -4.17 21.43
N ALA A 343 -18.00 -4.45 20.33
CA ALA A 343 -18.34 -5.51 19.40
C ALA A 343 -18.34 -6.87 20.10
N GLU A 344 -19.19 -7.78 19.62
CA GLU A 344 -19.18 -9.18 20.05
C GLU A 344 -18.25 -9.97 19.12
N LEU A 345 -17.27 -10.64 19.74
CA LEU A 345 -16.30 -11.51 19.10
C LEU A 345 -16.63 -12.97 19.37
N ASP A 346 -16.29 -13.83 18.43
CA ASP A 346 -16.24 -15.27 18.61
C ASP A 346 -14.94 -15.67 19.32
N GLY A 347 -15.05 -16.17 20.55
CA GLY A 347 -13.96 -16.77 21.32
C GLY A 347 -14.21 -18.26 21.50
N ASP A 348 -13.93 -19.05 20.46
CA ASP A 348 -14.12 -20.50 20.42
C ASP A 348 -15.58 -20.95 20.60
N GLY A 349 -16.50 -20.30 19.89
CA GLY A 349 -17.95 -20.56 19.93
C GLY A 349 -18.69 -19.82 21.04
N LEU A 350 -17.99 -19.06 21.87
CA LEU A 350 -18.57 -18.20 22.91
C LEU A 350 -18.49 -16.73 22.49
N GLY A 351 -19.62 -16.01 22.62
CA GLY A 351 -19.68 -14.57 22.40
C GLY A 351 -18.93 -13.80 23.50
N VAL A 352 -17.87 -13.09 23.12
CA VAL A 352 -17.06 -12.26 24.01
C VAL A 352 -17.18 -10.79 23.60
N ARG A 353 -17.73 -9.96 24.48
CA ARG A 353 -17.85 -8.51 24.23
C ARG A 353 -16.52 -7.81 24.46
N VAL A 354 -16.07 -7.03 23.48
CA VAL A 354 -14.84 -6.23 23.61
C VAL A 354 -15.04 -5.09 24.61
N ASN A 355 -14.09 -4.96 25.53
CA ASN A 355 -13.95 -3.84 26.46
C ASN A 355 -12.46 -3.61 26.79
N ASN A 356 -12.16 -2.58 27.58
CA ASN A 356 -10.78 -2.24 27.95
C ASN A 356 -10.07 -3.35 28.73
N ASP A 357 -10.80 -4.10 29.56
CA ASP A 357 -10.21 -5.19 30.36
C ASP A 357 -9.79 -6.37 29.48
N LEU A 358 -10.65 -6.79 28.54
CA LEU A 358 -10.31 -7.81 27.55
C LEU A 358 -9.13 -7.37 26.70
N PHE A 359 -9.15 -6.13 26.22
CA PHE A 359 -8.07 -5.61 25.41
C PHE A 359 -6.74 -5.56 26.18
N GLY A 360 -6.77 -5.16 27.45
CA GLY A 360 -5.60 -5.18 28.35
C GLY A 360 -5.01 -6.59 28.49
N LYS A 361 -5.86 -7.60 28.74
CA LYS A 361 -5.44 -9.01 28.81
C LYS A 361 -4.82 -9.50 27.50
N VAL A 362 -5.47 -9.22 26.37
CA VAL A 362 -4.93 -9.57 25.04
C VAL A 362 -3.55 -8.94 24.83
N VAL A 363 -3.38 -7.66 25.17
CA VAL A 363 -2.08 -6.99 25.08
C VAL A 363 -1.01 -7.70 25.92
N GLU A 364 -1.30 -8.06 27.17
CA GLU A 364 -0.35 -8.75 28.05
C GLU A 364 0.06 -10.12 27.49
N GLU A 365 -0.92 -10.92 27.07
CA GLU A 365 -0.69 -12.26 26.53
C GLU A 365 0.09 -12.22 25.21
N GLU A 366 -0.25 -11.30 24.31
CA GLU A 366 0.46 -11.14 23.05
C GLU A 366 1.87 -10.58 23.26
N MET A 367 2.10 -9.72 24.25
CA MET A 367 3.45 -9.27 24.62
C MET A 367 4.33 -10.43 25.12
N CYS A 368 3.79 -11.31 25.98
CA CYS A 368 4.49 -12.52 26.41
C CYS A 368 4.77 -13.49 25.25
N ARG A 369 3.87 -13.55 24.26
CA ARG A 369 4.10 -14.31 23.03
C ARG A 369 5.21 -13.71 22.18
N ILE A 370 5.20 -12.40 21.93
CA ILE A 370 6.25 -11.70 21.17
C ILE A 370 7.61 -11.89 21.83
N GLU A 371 7.70 -11.80 23.17
CA GLU A 371 8.96 -12.03 23.89
C GLU A 371 9.49 -13.46 23.68
N ARG A 372 8.61 -14.47 23.71
CA ARG A 372 8.99 -15.87 23.42
C ARG A 372 9.45 -16.07 21.99
N GLU A 373 8.73 -15.51 21.01
CA GLU A 373 9.03 -15.66 19.58
C GLU A 373 10.34 -14.94 19.20
N ALA A 374 10.56 -13.72 19.70
CA ALA A 374 11.75 -12.92 19.37
C ALA A 374 12.99 -13.31 20.18
N GLY A 375 12.80 -13.86 21.38
CA GLY A 375 13.85 -14.06 22.38
C GLY A 375 14.15 -12.78 23.19
N LYS A 376 14.48 -12.96 24.48
CA LYS A 376 14.59 -11.87 25.48
C LYS A 376 15.50 -10.70 25.05
N GLU A 377 16.63 -10.99 24.40
CA GLU A 377 17.57 -9.94 23.99
C GLU A 377 17.08 -9.10 22.80
N LYS A 378 16.40 -9.70 21.83
CA LYS A 378 15.81 -8.95 20.71
C LYS A 378 14.61 -8.15 21.19
N PHE A 379 13.81 -8.72 22.09
CA PHE A 379 12.68 -8.03 22.70
C PHE A 379 13.09 -6.75 23.43
N ARG A 380 14.13 -6.82 24.29
CA ARG A 380 14.63 -5.63 25.01
C ARG A 380 15.20 -4.56 24.08
N ARG A 381 15.85 -4.95 22.99
CA ARG A 381 16.43 -4.01 22.01
C ARG A 381 15.40 -3.43 21.04
N GLY A 382 14.31 -4.14 20.78
CA GLY A 382 13.38 -3.87 19.68
C GLY A 382 12.35 -2.75 19.89
N ASN A 383 12.52 -1.86 20.88
CA ASN A 383 11.54 -0.81 21.24
C ASN A 383 10.06 -1.28 21.30
N VAL A 384 9.83 -2.52 21.75
CA VAL A 384 8.49 -3.11 21.78
C VAL A 384 7.56 -2.35 22.74
N GLN A 385 8.11 -1.81 23.83
CA GLN A 385 7.38 -0.94 24.74
C GLN A 385 6.94 0.37 24.08
N GLY A 386 7.80 1.00 23.26
CA GLY A 386 7.43 2.18 22.47
C GLY A 386 6.32 1.87 21.47
N GLY A 387 6.44 0.74 20.76
CA GLY A 387 5.38 0.26 19.85
C GLY A 387 4.03 0.06 20.55
N LEU A 388 4.02 -0.51 21.75
CA LEU A 388 2.80 -0.64 22.56
C LEU A 388 2.25 0.71 23.03
N GLN A 389 3.12 1.63 23.49
CA GLN A 389 2.70 2.96 23.92
C GLN A 389 2.02 3.72 22.78
N ASP A 390 2.59 3.69 21.59
CA ASP A 390 2.03 4.38 20.43
C ASP A 390 0.77 3.70 19.90
N LEU A 391 0.69 2.35 19.94
CA LEU A 391 -0.56 1.64 19.65
C LEU A 391 -1.67 2.10 20.61
N ARG A 392 -1.40 2.15 21.92
CA ARG A 392 -2.38 2.61 22.91
C ARG A 392 -2.82 4.05 22.66
N LYS A 393 -1.90 4.98 22.42
CA LYS A 393 -2.23 6.38 22.11
C LYS A 393 -3.16 6.49 20.89
N THR A 394 -2.81 5.80 19.81
CA THR A 394 -3.53 5.87 18.53
C THR A 394 -4.89 5.17 18.53
N MET A 395 -5.18 4.31 19.52
CA MET A 395 -6.52 3.75 19.75
C MET A 395 -7.39 4.60 20.68
N HIS A 396 -6.85 5.63 21.34
CA HIS A 396 -7.67 6.52 22.18
C HIS A 396 -7.97 7.85 21.51
N SER A 397 -7.26 8.20 20.43
CA SER A 397 -7.55 9.39 19.63
C SER A 397 -8.72 9.13 18.66
N THR A 398 -9.71 10.02 18.64
CA THR A 398 -10.70 10.10 17.55
C THR A 398 -9.98 10.38 16.23
N TYR A 399 -10.37 9.74 15.14
CA TYR A 399 -9.83 10.06 13.81
C TYR A 399 -10.42 11.40 13.37
N THR A 400 -9.74 12.50 13.71
CA THR A 400 -9.97 13.79 13.05
C THR A 400 -9.18 13.76 11.74
N GLY A 401 -9.89 13.92 10.62
CA GLY A 401 -9.39 13.75 9.26
C GLY A 401 -8.24 14.67 8.89
#